data_AF-A0A4R4N5S3-F1
#
_entry.id   AF-A0A4R4N5S3-F1
#
_cell.length_a   1.000
_cell.length_b   1.000
_cell.length_c   1.000
_cell.angle_alpha   90.00
_cell.angle_beta   90.00
_cell.angle_gamma   90.00
#
_symmetry.space_group_name_H-M   'P 1'
#
loop_
_entity.id
_entity.type
_entity.pdbx_description
1 polymer ?
#
loop_
_entity_poly.entity_id
_entity_poly.type
_entity_poly.pdbx_seq_one_letter_code
_entity_poly.pdbx_strand_id
1 'polypeptide(L)'
;MGDMARYRRDAQLESFPRDLLDEFVRALLNVAEQAPVTEAGFAFEEEVFDDLRLVEGRHLAAGARYRITADEVTGDLSVPAWNKAGETRIDVTAGPEGHTVDLHVDLRMSGRRFHGIRITGGYQGPKPFRMLRRAKWECEVRAEEWWSLLGPKAAPLSLRVEHPLAVVDLQVARGKDENGRWSVDTTARFGGRSIARPLAAVALAVMRRRIRRMLDEWIGEAVSRWNADVPVMVEHGLRERLDFEHQVTLKAVSREWADAYTTALHQAIEGAPLEEGGLIRSSEGVVSVRLLKGEHIGPGARYRIEPIPEDSVEPLDVNVVAWELDGPNRVEFKTPDDAQTGWVEIDSARKPTVVRAALAGGLEGFTQVSCEAEMDLERWWASEDPALTATADSPLGEAGLTIRRTPADTGEWTVHIAATAEGRAWARQLVAVAGLLAAVPLNRSFEEKADAAASHWHDLVGGGEEISPKDAADATLRALLDHGSPDWTGGRRALSRLDARLSQRLAELEARTA
;
A
#
# COMPACT_ATOMS: atom_id res chain seq x y z
N MET A 1 35.21 -33.35 -10.23
CA MET A 1 34.74 -31.95 -10.26
C MET A 1 33.34 -32.01 -10.87
N GLY A 2 32.32 -32.18 -10.01
CA GLY A 2 30.97 -32.56 -10.46
C GLY A 2 30.19 -31.39 -11.02
N ASP A 3 29.43 -31.67 -12.08
CA ASP A 3 28.70 -30.71 -12.92
C ASP A 3 27.78 -29.79 -12.09
N MET A 4 28.09 -28.49 -12.05
CA MET A 4 27.24 -27.48 -11.40
C MET A 4 26.20 -26.98 -12.38
N ALA A 5 24.92 -26.99 -11.99
CA ALA A 5 23.89 -26.39 -12.80
C ALA A 5 24.11 -24.88 -12.87
N ARG A 6 24.35 -24.37 -14.08
CA ARG A 6 24.52 -22.95 -14.38
C ARG A 6 23.31 -22.43 -15.14
N TYR A 7 22.84 -21.27 -14.70
CA TYR A 7 21.87 -20.43 -15.40
C TYR A 7 22.58 -19.14 -15.82
N ARG A 8 22.25 -18.64 -17.01
CA ARG A 8 22.76 -17.39 -17.56
C ARG A 8 21.64 -16.69 -18.31
N ARG A 9 21.48 -15.38 -18.08
CA ARG A 9 20.55 -14.54 -18.81
C ARG A 9 21.11 -13.14 -18.97
N ASP A 10 21.06 -12.66 -20.19
CA ASP A 10 21.37 -11.27 -20.51
C ASP A 10 20.07 -10.46 -20.55
N ALA A 11 20.14 -9.21 -20.08
CA ALA A 11 19.02 -8.27 -20.07
C ALA A 11 19.53 -6.86 -20.34
N GLN A 12 18.65 -5.99 -20.84
CA GLN A 12 18.90 -4.57 -20.97
C GLN A 12 18.10 -3.85 -19.88
N LEU A 13 18.79 -3.02 -19.09
CA LEU A 13 18.21 -2.21 -18.03
C LEU A 13 18.33 -0.74 -18.37
N GLU A 14 17.28 0.04 -18.06
CA GLU A 14 17.38 1.50 -18.04
C GLU A 14 18.47 1.93 -17.05
N SER A 15 19.26 2.92 -17.44
CA SER A 15 20.34 3.40 -16.58
C SER A 15 19.79 4.30 -15.47
N PHE A 16 20.24 4.07 -14.24
CA PHE A 16 19.89 4.94 -13.11
C PHE A 16 20.98 6.01 -12.94
N PRO A 17 20.64 7.31 -12.84
CA PRO A 17 21.60 8.37 -12.61
C PRO A 17 22.33 8.19 -11.28
N ARG A 18 23.65 8.30 -11.32
CA ARG A 18 24.49 8.11 -10.14
C ARG A 18 24.15 9.11 -9.03
N ASP A 19 24.01 10.38 -9.40
CA ASP A 19 23.78 11.46 -8.45
C ASP A 19 22.43 11.31 -7.75
N LEU A 20 21.40 10.82 -8.45
CA LEU A 20 20.08 10.54 -7.87
C LEU A 20 20.14 9.40 -6.85
N LEU A 21 20.96 8.36 -7.07
CA LEU A 21 21.15 7.30 -6.09
C LEU A 21 21.82 7.83 -4.81
N ASP A 22 22.87 8.65 -4.99
CA ASP A 22 23.58 9.28 -3.88
C ASP A 22 22.66 10.22 -3.07
N GLU A 23 21.81 10.96 -3.76
CA GLU A 23 20.80 11.83 -3.15
C GLU A 23 19.74 11.03 -2.39
N PHE A 24 19.22 9.96 -2.99
CA PHE A 24 18.23 9.07 -2.39
C PHE A 24 18.74 8.43 -1.10
N VAL A 25 19.94 7.83 -1.11
CA VAL A 25 20.52 7.21 0.08
C VAL A 25 20.73 8.24 1.19
N ARG A 26 21.14 9.46 0.84
CA ARG A 26 21.29 10.54 1.81
C ARG A 26 19.95 10.99 2.39
N ALA A 27 18.91 11.12 1.56
CA ALA A 27 17.57 11.44 2.01
C ALA A 27 17.07 10.37 3.00
N LEU A 28 17.24 9.09 2.67
CA LEU A 28 16.86 7.98 3.54
C LEU A 28 17.59 8.01 4.90
N LEU A 29 18.91 8.25 4.91
CA LEU A 29 19.68 8.38 6.16
C LEU A 29 19.29 9.62 6.96
N ASN A 30 18.93 10.72 6.30
CA ASN A 30 18.47 11.94 6.96
C ASN A 30 17.10 11.75 7.61
N VAL A 31 16.17 11.13 6.89
CA VAL A 31 14.88 10.68 7.40
C VAL A 31 15.07 9.84 8.64
N ALA A 32 15.92 8.80 8.57
CA ALA A 32 16.14 7.90 9.69
C ALA A 32 16.65 8.66 10.93
N GLU A 33 17.56 9.62 10.79
CA GLU A 33 18.11 10.38 11.93
C GLU A 33 17.14 11.43 12.49
N GLN A 34 16.31 12.02 11.65
CA GLN A 34 15.29 12.99 12.08
C GLN A 34 14.04 12.30 12.63
N ALA A 35 13.93 10.98 12.43
CA ALA A 35 12.82 10.18 12.93
C ALA A 35 12.67 10.35 14.45
N PRO A 36 11.51 10.82 14.93
CA PRO A 36 11.28 11.08 16.35
C PRO A 36 11.07 9.80 17.17
N VAL A 37 12.10 8.95 17.30
CA VAL A 37 12.01 7.71 18.07
C VAL A 37 12.40 7.93 19.54
N THR A 38 11.52 7.47 20.43
CA THR A 38 11.64 7.59 21.89
C THR A 38 11.51 6.22 22.56
N GLU A 39 11.57 6.19 23.90
CA GLU A 39 11.32 4.96 24.68
C GLU A 39 9.87 4.49 24.60
N ALA A 40 8.92 5.40 24.34
CA ALA A 40 7.52 5.07 24.16
C ALA A 40 7.24 4.47 22.77
N GLY A 41 8.12 4.71 21.80
CA GLY A 41 7.91 4.36 20.40
C GLY A 41 8.32 5.48 19.46
N PHE A 42 7.94 5.35 18.21
CA PHE A 42 8.07 6.41 17.21
C PHE A 42 6.98 7.46 17.44
N ALA A 43 7.36 8.65 17.92
CA ALA A 43 6.43 9.69 18.34
C ALA A 43 6.19 10.73 17.22
N PHE A 44 4.96 10.90 16.76
CA PHE A 44 4.57 11.93 15.79
C PHE A 44 3.63 12.92 16.47
N GLU A 45 4.15 14.08 16.89
CA GLU A 45 3.37 15.07 17.65
C GLU A 45 2.74 14.45 18.92
N GLU A 46 1.42 14.20 18.92
CA GLU A 46 0.70 13.54 20.01
C GLU A 46 0.57 12.02 19.83
N GLU A 47 0.92 11.49 18.65
CA GLU A 47 0.86 10.06 18.34
C GLU A 47 2.15 9.32 18.73
N VAL A 48 2.04 8.05 19.11
CA VAL A 48 3.19 7.17 19.34
C VAL A 48 2.91 5.78 18.77
N PHE A 49 3.73 5.34 17.81
CA PHE A 49 3.71 3.98 17.28
C PHE A 49 4.70 3.14 18.09
N ASP A 50 4.20 2.18 18.85
CA ASP A 50 4.98 1.34 19.74
C ASP A 50 5.66 0.15 19.04
N ASP A 51 5.42 0.00 17.73
CA ASP A 51 6.04 -1.01 16.87
C ASP A 51 7.56 -0.97 16.88
N LEU A 52 8.15 0.21 17.12
CA LEU A 52 9.59 0.42 17.23
C LEU A 52 9.89 1.37 18.38
N ARG A 53 10.41 0.84 19.49
CA ARG A 53 10.79 1.64 20.67
C ARG A 53 12.28 1.59 20.93
N LEU A 54 12.86 2.71 21.33
CA LEU A 54 14.23 2.79 21.80
C LEU A 54 14.32 2.19 23.21
N VAL A 55 15.11 1.13 23.38
CA VAL A 55 15.29 0.43 24.67
C VAL A 55 16.60 0.83 25.34
N GLU A 56 17.62 1.17 24.57
CA GLU A 56 18.94 1.54 25.09
C GLU A 56 19.62 2.57 24.19
N GLY A 57 20.32 3.53 24.79
CA GLY A 57 21.16 4.50 24.08
C GLY A 57 20.42 5.75 23.60
N ARG A 58 20.94 6.38 22.56
CA ARG A 58 20.33 7.54 21.89
C ARG A 58 19.94 7.12 20.48
N HIS A 59 18.84 7.64 19.95
CA HIS A 59 18.39 7.36 18.59
C HIS A 59 19.54 7.42 17.57
N LEU A 60 19.76 6.29 16.89
CA LEU A 60 20.77 5.98 15.88
C LEU A 60 22.21 6.29 16.28
N ALA A 61 22.49 6.50 17.56
CA ALA A 61 23.87 6.53 18.03
C ALA A 61 24.47 5.12 18.02
N ALA A 62 25.80 5.02 17.91
CA ALA A 62 26.49 3.75 18.11
C ALA A 62 26.16 3.19 19.50
N GLY A 63 25.72 1.93 19.54
CA GLY A 63 25.23 1.25 20.74
C GLY A 63 23.73 1.39 20.99
N ALA A 64 22.98 2.12 20.15
CA ALA A 64 21.53 2.21 20.28
C ALA A 64 20.88 0.83 20.08
N ARG A 65 19.83 0.54 20.86
CA ARG A 65 19.04 -0.68 20.74
C ARG A 65 17.57 -0.37 20.77
N TYR A 66 16.82 -1.07 19.93
CA TYR A 66 15.41 -0.90 19.74
C TYR A 66 14.74 -2.26 19.87
N ARG A 67 13.49 -2.24 20.31
CA ARG A 67 12.62 -3.41 20.23
C ARG A 67 11.57 -3.16 19.17
N ILE A 68 11.42 -4.15 18.31
CA ILE A 68 10.40 -4.21 17.27
C ILE A 68 9.27 -5.10 17.79
N THR A 69 8.04 -4.64 17.71
CA THR A 69 6.84 -5.41 18.04
C THR A 69 5.83 -5.16 16.94
N ALA A 70 5.75 -6.04 15.95
CA ALA A 70 4.79 -5.91 14.86
C ALA A 70 4.00 -7.21 14.77
N ASP A 71 2.69 -7.14 14.99
CA ASP A 71 1.78 -8.29 15.00
C ASP A 71 2.32 -9.47 15.83
N GLU A 72 2.67 -10.58 15.16
CA GLU A 72 3.18 -11.82 15.73
C GLU A 72 4.72 -11.90 15.77
N VAL A 73 5.41 -10.82 15.40
CA VAL A 73 6.86 -10.78 15.29
C VAL A 73 7.43 -9.82 16.33
N THR A 74 8.20 -10.39 17.24
CA THR A 74 9.08 -9.61 18.12
C THR A 74 10.51 -9.67 17.61
N GLY A 75 11.21 -8.56 17.75
CA GLY A 75 12.61 -8.48 17.36
C GLY A 75 13.38 -7.43 18.14
N ASP A 76 14.70 -7.53 18.08
CA ASP A 76 15.63 -6.53 18.57
C ASP A 76 16.40 -5.97 17.38
N LEU A 77 16.53 -4.65 17.32
CA LEU A 77 17.40 -3.94 16.38
C LEU A 77 18.51 -3.26 17.19
N SER A 78 19.75 -3.34 16.73
CA SER A 78 20.87 -2.63 17.33
C SER A 78 21.65 -1.86 16.26
N VAL A 79 22.28 -0.78 16.69
CA VAL A 79 23.07 0.09 15.82
C VAL A 79 24.52 0.07 16.29
N PRO A 80 25.34 -0.93 15.87
CA PRO A 80 26.75 -0.97 16.27
C PRO A 80 27.55 0.25 15.82
N ALA A 81 27.22 0.83 14.67
CA ALA A 81 27.88 2.00 14.13
C ALA A 81 26.91 2.85 13.31
N TRP A 82 26.99 4.17 13.46
CA TRP A 82 26.22 5.11 12.64
C TRP A 82 27.11 6.26 12.22
N ASN A 83 27.35 6.37 10.92
CA ASN A 83 28.07 7.49 10.33
C ASN A 83 27.59 7.72 8.91
N LYS A 84 26.80 8.78 8.72
CA LYS A 84 26.22 9.17 7.43
C LYS A 84 27.25 9.43 6.32
N ALA A 85 28.48 9.79 6.69
CA ALA A 85 29.56 10.07 5.76
C ALA A 85 30.56 8.91 5.62
N GLY A 86 30.36 7.83 6.38
CA GLY A 86 31.27 6.70 6.48
C GLY A 86 30.53 5.37 6.55
N GLU A 87 30.80 4.57 7.58
CA GLU A 87 30.18 3.25 7.75
C GLU A 87 28.99 3.33 8.71
N THR A 88 27.87 2.74 8.30
CA THR A 88 26.68 2.52 9.11
C THR A 88 26.43 1.02 9.20
N ARG A 89 26.26 0.50 10.41
CA ARG A 89 25.96 -0.90 10.69
C ARG A 89 24.69 -1.00 11.51
N ILE A 90 23.77 -1.85 11.06
CA ILE A 90 22.52 -2.15 11.75
C ILE A 90 22.37 -3.67 11.83
N ASP A 91 22.14 -4.18 13.02
CA ASP A 91 21.86 -5.60 13.25
C ASP A 91 20.42 -5.76 13.71
N VAL A 92 19.67 -6.67 13.10
CA VAL A 92 18.27 -6.96 13.41
C VAL A 92 18.14 -8.46 13.66
N THR A 93 17.57 -8.83 14.80
CA THR A 93 17.17 -10.20 15.09
C THR A 93 15.66 -10.20 15.31
N ALA A 94 14.91 -10.90 14.47
CA ALA A 94 13.45 -10.95 14.57
C ALA A 94 12.92 -12.34 14.20
N GLY A 95 11.76 -12.71 14.70
CA GLY A 95 11.06 -13.89 14.21
C GLY A 95 9.82 -14.25 15.04
N PRO A 96 8.83 -14.90 14.42
CA PRO A 96 7.71 -15.49 15.14
C PRO A 96 8.17 -16.67 16.01
N GLU A 97 7.32 -17.15 16.91
CA GLU A 97 7.67 -18.20 17.88
C GLU A 97 8.40 -19.40 17.25
N GLY A 98 9.63 -19.66 17.71
CA GLY A 98 10.46 -20.78 17.25
C GLY A 98 11.24 -20.53 15.96
N HIS A 99 11.02 -19.40 15.28
CA HIS A 99 11.81 -18.93 14.16
C HIS A 99 12.76 -17.80 14.58
N THR A 100 13.94 -17.75 13.98
CA THR A 100 14.89 -16.67 14.22
C THR A 100 15.52 -16.27 12.90
N VAL A 101 15.39 -14.98 12.56
CA VAL A 101 16.05 -14.32 11.45
C VAL A 101 17.04 -13.32 12.02
N ASP A 102 18.30 -13.50 11.70
CA ASP A 102 19.36 -12.53 11.97
C ASP A 102 19.70 -11.80 10.66
N LEU A 103 19.79 -10.49 10.70
CA LEU A 103 20.09 -9.62 9.58
C LEU A 103 21.13 -8.59 10.02
N HIS A 104 22.22 -8.45 9.27
CA HIS A 104 23.27 -7.45 9.50
C HIS A 104 23.39 -6.64 8.23
N VAL A 105 23.25 -5.33 8.34
CA VAL A 105 23.27 -4.38 7.23
C VAL A 105 24.47 -3.46 7.43
N ASP A 106 25.45 -3.57 6.54
CA ASP A 106 26.60 -2.68 6.45
C ASP A 106 26.42 -1.75 5.24
N LEU A 107 26.26 -0.47 5.49
CA LEU A 107 26.18 0.57 4.48
C LEU A 107 27.46 1.41 4.49
N ARG A 108 28.05 1.63 3.31
CA ARG A 108 29.30 2.39 3.17
C ARG A 108 29.10 3.64 2.32
N MET A 109 29.43 4.78 2.92
CA MET A 109 29.49 6.10 2.31
C MET A 109 30.93 6.63 2.33
N SER A 110 31.25 7.54 1.42
CA SER A 110 32.42 8.42 1.52
C SER A 110 31.95 9.85 1.29
N GLY A 111 31.78 10.60 2.38
CA GLY A 111 31.20 11.93 2.33
C GLY A 111 29.73 11.86 1.87
N ARG A 112 29.46 12.25 0.62
CA ARG A 112 28.11 12.23 0.03
C ARG A 112 27.85 11.07 -0.93
N ARG A 113 28.85 10.21 -1.16
CA ARG A 113 28.82 9.19 -2.19
C ARG A 113 28.60 7.80 -1.60
N PHE A 114 27.62 7.06 -2.10
CA PHE A 114 27.27 5.70 -1.70
C PHE A 114 28.15 4.65 -2.40
N HIS A 115 29.01 3.97 -1.65
CA HIS A 115 29.90 2.97 -2.24
C HIS A 115 29.23 1.61 -2.40
N GLY A 116 28.42 1.22 -1.44
CA GLY A 116 27.74 -0.06 -1.46
C GLY A 116 27.06 -0.41 -0.16
N ILE A 117 26.26 -1.46 -0.23
CA ILE A 117 25.57 -2.06 0.89
C ILE A 117 25.85 -3.56 0.90
N ARG A 118 26.13 -4.10 2.07
CA ARG A 118 26.28 -5.53 2.32
C ARG A 118 25.25 -5.94 3.35
N ILE A 119 24.43 -6.90 2.99
CA ILE A 119 23.38 -7.46 3.84
C ILE A 119 23.73 -8.91 4.07
N THR A 120 24.03 -9.29 5.30
CA THR A 120 24.25 -10.69 5.67
C THR A 120 23.19 -11.14 6.64
N GLY A 121 22.91 -12.43 6.68
CA GLY A 121 21.90 -12.92 7.60
C GLY A 121 21.83 -14.43 7.68
N GLY A 122 20.97 -14.87 8.58
CA GLY A 122 20.70 -16.26 8.82
C GLY A 122 19.26 -16.47 9.22
N TYR A 123 18.73 -17.62 8.83
CA TYR A 123 17.44 -18.12 9.28
C TYR A 123 17.65 -19.42 10.03
N GLN A 124 16.92 -19.59 11.12
CA GLN A 124 16.81 -20.82 11.88
C GLN A 124 15.34 -21.13 12.16
N GLY A 125 14.87 -22.28 11.68
CA GLY A 125 13.52 -22.76 11.96
C GLY A 125 13.39 -23.52 13.29
N PRO A 126 12.15 -23.90 13.64
CA PRO A 126 11.82 -24.58 14.89
C PRO A 126 12.31 -26.04 14.93
N LYS A 127 12.29 -26.63 16.13
CA LYS A 127 12.55 -28.06 16.35
C LYS A 127 11.37 -28.92 15.80
N PRO A 128 11.57 -30.19 15.43
CA PRO A 128 12.82 -30.99 15.54
C PRO A 128 13.77 -30.85 14.33
N PHE A 129 13.32 -30.35 13.19
CA PHE A 129 14.12 -30.28 11.95
C PHE A 129 15.04 -29.04 11.84
N ARG A 130 15.40 -28.46 12.98
CA ARG A 130 16.22 -27.23 13.06
C ARG A 130 17.53 -27.32 12.28
N MET A 131 18.13 -28.50 12.10
CA MET A 131 19.37 -28.62 11.32
C MET A 131 19.15 -28.49 9.81
N LEU A 132 17.99 -28.89 9.30
CA LEU A 132 17.64 -28.81 7.88
C LEU A 132 16.99 -27.47 7.54
N ARG A 133 16.31 -26.84 8.49
CA ARG A 133 15.68 -25.52 8.34
C ARG A 133 16.63 -24.40 8.73
N ARG A 134 17.80 -24.33 8.09
CA ARG A 134 18.73 -23.20 8.24
C ARG A 134 19.09 -22.66 6.89
N ALA A 135 19.16 -21.35 6.78
CA ALA A 135 19.75 -20.69 5.62
C ALA A 135 20.69 -19.61 6.13
N LYS A 136 21.78 -19.37 5.41
CA LYS A 136 22.57 -18.15 5.53
C LYS A 136 22.52 -17.44 4.21
N TRP A 137 22.47 -16.12 4.22
CA TRP A 137 22.58 -15.34 3.00
C TRP A 137 23.56 -14.20 3.17
N GLU A 138 24.13 -13.81 2.05
CA GLU A 138 25.00 -12.65 1.89
C GLU A 138 24.62 -12.01 0.56
N CYS A 139 24.13 -10.79 0.63
CA CYS A 139 23.87 -9.93 -0.52
C CYS A 139 24.85 -8.76 -0.45
N GLU A 140 25.48 -8.43 -1.57
CA GLU A 140 26.36 -7.28 -1.67
C GLU A 140 26.02 -6.51 -2.94
N VAL A 141 25.79 -5.21 -2.81
CA VAL A 141 25.60 -4.28 -3.91
C VAL A 141 26.74 -3.27 -3.87
N ARG A 142 27.53 -3.24 -4.93
CA ARG A 142 28.69 -2.38 -5.11
C ARG A 142 28.37 -1.32 -6.13
N ALA A 143 27.95 -0.16 -5.65
CA ALA A 143 27.53 0.91 -6.50
C ALA A 143 28.69 1.39 -7.40
N GLU A 144 29.93 1.48 -6.92
CA GLU A 144 31.07 1.88 -7.77
C GLU A 144 31.26 1.01 -9.03
N GLU A 145 31.00 -0.29 -8.92
CA GLU A 145 31.15 -1.21 -10.05
C GLU A 145 30.04 -1.00 -11.11
N TRP A 146 28.86 -0.53 -10.69
CA TRP A 146 27.77 -0.18 -11.60
C TRP A 146 28.08 1.04 -12.46
N TRP A 147 28.86 2.03 -12.00
CA TRP A 147 29.21 3.23 -12.78
C TRP A 147 30.69 3.30 -13.19
N SER A 148 31.44 2.21 -13.06
CA SER A 148 32.85 2.15 -13.46
C SER A 148 33.03 2.36 -14.97
N LEU A 149 33.80 3.37 -15.36
CA LEU A 149 34.14 3.66 -16.76
C LEU A 149 35.11 2.64 -17.38
N LEU A 150 35.89 1.94 -16.55
CA LEU A 150 36.87 0.94 -16.99
C LEU A 150 36.26 -0.47 -17.08
N GLY A 151 34.94 -0.58 -16.90
CA GLY A 151 34.23 -1.83 -16.70
C GLY A 151 34.31 -2.30 -15.23
N PRO A 152 33.36 -3.15 -14.82
CA PRO A 152 33.34 -3.68 -13.46
C PRO A 152 34.52 -4.64 -13.23
N LYS A 153 35.26 -4.46 -12.12
CA LYS A 153 36.30 -5.41 -11.67
C LYS A 153 35.69 -6.61 -10.96
N ALA A 154 34.48 -6.46 -10.44
CA ALA A 154 33.69 -7.49 -9.77
C ALA A 154 32.20 -7.33 -10.11
N ALA A 155 31.40 -8.37 -9.87
CA ALA A 155 29.95 -8.28 -10.07
C ALA A 155 29.37 -7.14 -9.20
N PRO A 156 28.73 -6.12 -9.80
CA PRO A 156 28.12 -5.03 -9.04
C PRO A 156 27.01 -5.46 -8.09
N LEU A 157 26.39 -6.62 -8.32
CA LEU A 157 25.50 -7.26 -7.36
C LEU A 157 25.84 -8.75 -7.24
N SER A 158 25.93 -9.22 -6.00
CA SER A 158 26.10 -10.63 -5.69
C SER A 158 25.18 -11.07 -4.56
N LEU A 159 24.58 -12.25 -4.69
CA LEU A 159 23.75 -12.88 -3.69
C LEU A 159 24.21 -14.32 -3.54
N ARG A 160 24.64 -14.68 -2.34
CA ARG A 160 25.00 -16.04 -1.97
C ARG A 160 24.04 -16.54 -0.90
N VAL A 161 23.39 -17.67 -1.15
CA VAL A 161 22.53 -18.35 -0.17
C VAL A 161 23.10 -19.72 0.11
N GLU A 162 23.42 -19.99 1.37
CA GLU A 162 23.88 -21.29 1.86
C GLU A 162 22.79 -21.99 2.66
N HIS A 163 22.35 -23.12 2.15
CA HIS A 163 21.47 -24.06 2.82
C HIS A 163 22.25 -25.35 3.15
N PRO A 164 21.87 -26.13 4.18
CA PRO A 164 22.48 -27.43 4.48
C PRO A 164 22.58 -28.37 3.29
N LEU A 165 21.60 -28.31 2.38
CA LEU A 165 21.50 -29.18 1.20
C LEU A 165 22.07 -28.55 -0.08
N ALA A 166 22.07 -27.22 -0.19
CA ALA A 166 22.36 -26.52 -1.43
C ALA A 166 23.06 -25.18 -1.20
N VAL A 167 23.83 -24.74 -2.18
CA VAL A 167 24.34 -23.38 -2.27
C VAL A 167 23.85 -22.77 -3.57
N VAL A 168 23.42 -21.51 -3.48
CA VAL A 168 23.05 -20.67 -4.62
C VAL A 168 23.98 -19.47 -4.63
N ASP A 169 24.60 -19.20 -5.76
CA ASP A 169 25.44 -18.02 -6.00
C ASP A 169 24.91 -17.31 -7.25
N LEU A 170 24.31 -16.15 -7.05
CA LEU A 170 23.75 -15.28 -8.07
C LEU A 170 24.66 -14.07 -8.22
N GLN A 171 25.15 -13.83 -9.42
CA GLN A 171 26.00 -12.70 -9.76
C GLN A 171 25.38 -11.96 -10.92
N VAL A 172 25.30 -10.64 -10.78
CA VAL A 172 24.80 -9.73 -11.80
C VAL A 172 25.98 -8.85 -12.18
N ALA A 173 26.44 -8.99 -13.41
CA ALA A 173 27.57 -8.25 -13.97
C ALA A 173 27.08 -7.19 -14.96
N ARG A 174 27.70 -6.02 -14.95
CA ARG A 174 27.45 -4.99 -15.98
C ARG A 174 28.27 -5.32 -17.23
N GLY A 175 27.57 -5.49 -18.34
CA GLY A 175 28.11 -5.64 -19.69
C GLY A 175 28.43 -4.28 -20.32
N LYS A 176 28.64 -4.28 -21.64
CA LYS A 176 28.84 -3.05 -22.41
C LYS A 176 27.50 -2.36 -22.60
N ASP A 177 27.42 -1.07 -22.31
CA ASP A 177 26.20 -0.30 -22.56
C ASP A 177 25.84 -0.31 -24.05
N GLU A 178 24.56 -0.50 -24.34
CA GLU A 178 24.02 -0.45 -25.69
C GLU A 178 22.87 0.55 -25.70
N ASN A 179 22.92 1.55 -26.58
CA ASN A 179 21.87 2.57 -26.73
C ASN A 179 21.52 3.33 -25.43
N GLY A 180 22.51 3.59 -24.56
CA GLY A 180 22.29 4.29 -23.29
C GLY A 180 21.66 3.43 -22.18
N ARG A 181 21.41 2.14 -22.45
CA ARG A 181 20.94 1.15 -21.49
C ARG A 181 22.11 0.30 -20.99
N TRP A 182 22.00 -0.16 -19.74
CA TRP A 182 22.95 -1.11 -19.18
C TRP A 182 22.64 -2.51 -19.69
N SER A 183 23.60 -3.11 -20.37
CA SER A 183 23.58 -4.55 -20.58
C SER A 183 23.96 -5.25 -19.27
N VAL A 184 23.20 -6.25 -18.85
CA VAL A 184 23.40 -6.95 -17.59
C VAL A 184 23.41 -8.45 -17.82
N ASP A 185 24.48 -9.12 -17.41
CA ASP A 185 24.61 -10.59 -17.44
C ASP A 185 24.37 -11.15 -16.04
N THR A 186 23.28 -11.88 -15.90
CA THR A 186 22.92 -12.57 -14.67
C THR A 186 23.34 -14.03 -14.75
N THR A 187 24.31 -14.42 -13.93
CA THR A 187 24.72 -15.82 -13.78
C THR A 187 24.27 -16.35 -12.42
N ALA A 188 23.53 -17.45 -12.41
CA ALA A 188 23.21 -18.19 -11.19
C ALA A 188 23.86 -19.57 -11.20
N ARG A 189 24.47 -19.96 -10.09
CA ARG A 189 25.15 -21.24 -9.89
C ARG A 189 24.51 -21.98 -8.74
N PHE A 190 24.17 -23.24 -8.99
CA PHE A 190 23.57 -24.14 -8.00
C PHE A 190 24.51 -25.31 -7.72
N GLY A 191 24.73 -25.60 -6.45
CA GLY A 191 25.58 -26.72 -6.03
C GLY A 191 25.04 -27.43 -4.79
N GLY A 192 25.31 -28.72 -4.67
CA GLY A 192 25.06 -29.48 -3.44
C GLY A 192 26.20 -29.32 -2.42
N ARG A 193 25.89 -29.41 -1.13
CA ARG A 193 26.87 -29.34 -0.04
C ARG A 193 27.07 -30.72 0.62
N SER A 194 28.33 -31.06 0.92
CA SER A 194 28.71 -32.27 1.70
C SER A 194 28.17 -33.61 1.13
N ILE A 195 27.81 -34.56 2.01
CA ILE A 195 27.26 -35.89 1.71
C ILE A 195 25.95 -35.85 0.91
N ALA A 196 25.22 -34.73 0.94
CA ALA A 196 23.99 -34.56 0.16
C ALA A 196 24.26 -34.25 -1.31
N ARG A 197 25.52 -34.06 -1.74
CA ARG A 197 25.88 -33.74 -3.14
C ARG A 197 25.23 -34.66 -4.19
N PRO A 198 25.21 -36.00 -4.04
CA PRO A 198 24.57 -36.86 -5.03
C PRO A 198 23.06 -36.62 -5.10
N LEU A 199 22.40 -36.51 -3.94
CA LEU A 199 20.96 -36.26 -3.86
C LEU A 199 20.59 -34.87 -4.39
N ALA A 200 21.36 -33.84 -4.03
CA ALA A 200 21.20 -32.48 -4.52
C ALA A 200 21.43 -32.40 -6.04
N ALA A 201 22.40 -33.14 -6.59
CA ALA A 201 22.63 -33.19 -8.03
C ALA A 201 21.43 -33.81 -8.76
N VAL A 202 20.85 -34.90 -8.24
CA VAL A 202 19.64 -35.51 -8.80
C VAL A 202 18.44 -34.57 -8.67
N ALA A 203 18.21 -34.00 -7.49
CA ALA A 203 17.13 -33.05 -7.25
C ALA A 203 17.24 -31.82 -8.15
N LEU A 204 18.44 -31.24 -8.28
CA LEU A 204 18.70 -30.11 -9.19
C LEU A 204 18.53 -30.51 -10.65
N ALA A 205 18.90 -31.72 -11.06
CA ALA A 205 18.68 -32.19 -12.43
C ALA A 205 17.18 -32.30 -12.75
N VAL A 206 16.39 -32.86 -11.83
CA VAL A 206 14.93 -32.96 -11.94
C VAL A 206 14.27 -31.58 -11.94
N MET A 207 14.71 -30.70 -11.04
CA MET A 207 14.14 -29.37 -10.86
C MET A 207 14.71 -28.32 -11.81
N ARG A 208 15.75 -28.64 -12.59
CA ARG A 208 16.49 -27.68 -13.44
C ARG A 208 15.58 -26.84 -14.31
N ARG A 209 14.64 -27.49 -14.99
CA ARG A 209 13.68 -26.82 -15.89
C ARG A 209 12.75 -25.89 -15.11
N ARG A 210 12.33 -26.29 -13.91
CA ARG A 210 11.45 -25.50 -13.03
C ARG A 210 12.19 -24.32 -12.42
N ILE A 211 13.40 -24.52 -11.90
CA ILE A 211 14.26 -23.46 -11.37
C ILE A 211 14.56 -22.45 -12.48
N ARG A 212 14.95 -22.93 -13.67
CA ARG A 212 15.20 -22.05 -14.81
C ARG A 212 13.97 -21.22 -15.18
N ARG A 213 12.79 -21.85 -15.29
CA ARG A 213 11.54 -21.13 -15.58
C ARG A 213 11.22 -20.09 -14.50
N MET A 214 11.36 -20.45 -13.23
CA MET A 214 11.13 -19.55 -12.10
C MET A 214 12.08 -18.35 -12.12
N LEU A 215 13.38 -18.58 -12.37
CA LEU A 215 14.35 -17.51 -12.52
C LEU A 215 14.08 -16.66 -13.76
N ASP A 216 13.72 -17.29 -14.88
CA ASP A 216 13.41 -16.57 -16.12
C ASP A 216 12.18 -15.68 -15.97
N GLU A 217 11.17 -16.15 -15.24
CA GLU A 217 9.96 -15.40 -14.92
C GLU A 217 10.27 -14.27 -13.94
N TRP A 218 10.90 -14.57 -12.79
CA TRP A 218 11.24 -13.58 -11.77
C TRP A 218 12.21 -12.50 -12.27
N ILE A 219 13.29 -12.89 -12.97
CA ILE A 219 14.24 -11.91 -13.56
C ILE A 219 13.56 -11.14 -14.69
N GLY A 220 12.73 -11.81 -15.50
CA GLY A 220 11.97 -11.15 -16.56
C GLY A 220 11.03 -10.08 -16.02
N GLU A 221 10.30 -10.39 -14.96
CA GLU A 221 9.44 -9.47 -14.23
C GLU A 221 10.24 -8.33 -13.60
N ALA A 222 11.34 -8.62 -12.90
CA ALA A 222 12.20 -7.61 -12.30
C ALA A 222 12.81 -6.65 -13.32
N VAL A 223 13.27 -7.16 -14.47
CA VAL A 223 13.78 -6.35 -15.60
C VAL A 223 12.67 -5.49 -16.20
N SER A 224 11.49 -6.08 -16.41
CA SER A 224 10.36 -5.35 -17.02
C SER A 224 9.87 -4.25 -16.10
N ARG A 225 9.79 -4.52 -14.79
CA ARG A 225 9.46 -3.55 -13.77
C ARG A 225 10.53 -2.46 -13.65
N TRP A 226 11.80 -2.81 -13.61
CA TRP A 226 12.89 -1.82 -13.61
C TRP A 226 12.82 -0.87 -14.81
N ASN A 227 12.61 -1.42 -16.01
CA ASN A 227 12.54 -0.63 -17.24
C ASN A 227 11.28 0.23 -17.35
N ALA A 228 10.19 -0.17 -16.68
CA ALA A 228 8.99 0.65 -16.58
C ALA A 228 9.14 1.75 -15.51
N ASP A 229 9.73 1.41 -14.36
CA ASP A 229 9.74 2.27 -13.19
C ASP A 229 10.87 3.33 -13.26
N VAL A 230 12.09 2.94 -13.64
CA VAL A 230 13.26 3.84 -13.58
C VAL A 230 13.13 5.13 -14.39
N PRO A 231 12.61 5.13 -15.64
CA PRO A 231 12.42 6.37 -16.38
C PRO A 231 11.54 7.36 -15.64
N VAL A 232 10.43 6.88 -15.05
CA VAL A 232 9.51 7.69 -14.24
C VAL A 232 10.18 8.20 -12.98
N MET A 233 10.95 7.35 -12.28
CA MET A 233 11.74 7.73 -11.11
C MET A 233 12.74 8.84 -11.43
N VAL A 234 13.41 8.75 -12.57
CA VAL A 234 14.42 9.73 -13.01
C VAL A 234 13.78 11.06 -13.41
N GLU A 235 12.66 11.02 -14.13
CA GLU A 235 11.90 12.22 -14.51
C GLU A 235 11.32 12.92 -13.28
N HIS A 236 10.82 12.14 -12.32
CA HIS A 236 10.28 12.66 -11.07
C HIS A 236 11.41 13.24 -10.19
N GLY A 237 12.47 12.48 -9.94
CA GLY A 237 13.52 12.84 -8.99
C GLY A 237 13.04 12.77 -7.53
N LEU A 238 13.70 13.48 -6.62
CA LEU A 238 13.28 13.59 -5.22
C LEU A 238 12.40 14.84 -5.02
N ARG A 239 11.16 14.81 -5.52
CA ARG A 239 10.20 15.88 -5.25
C ARG A 239 9.53 15.66 -3.91
N GLU A 240 9.39 16.73 -3.13
CA GLU A 240 8.73 16.69 -1.81
C GLU A 240 7.20 16.61 -1.91
N ARG A 241 6.68 16.70 -3.14
CA ARG A 241 5.27 16.62 -3.50
C ARG A 241 5.06 15.59 -4.60
N LEU A 242 4.06 14.74 -4.40
CA LEU A 242 3.58 13.78 -5.37
C LEU A 242 2.32 14.33 -6.01
N ASP A 243 2.25 14.25 -7.33
CA ASP A 243 1.07 14.59 -8.11
C ASP A 243 0.64 13.34 -8.88
N PHE A 244 -0.65 13.05 -8.84
CA PHE A 244 -1.29 11.93 -9.51
C PHE A 244 -2.42 12.48 -10.38
N GLU A 245 -2.53 12.00 -11.60
CA GLU A 245 -3.59 12.39 -12.51
C GLU A 245 -4.11 11.14 -13.22
N HIS A 246 -5.44 11.01 -13.28
CA HIS A 246 -6.09 9.95 -14.03
C HIS A 246 -7.35 10.46 -14.69
N GLN A 247 -7.71 9.83 -15.80
CA GLN A 247 -8.92 10.15 -16.54
C GLN A 247 -9.79 8.90 -16.67
N VAL A 248 -11.04 9.02 -16.26
CA VAL A 248 -12.05 7.97 -16.40
C VAL A 248 -13.20 8.46 -17.25
N THR A 249 -13.86 7.53 -17.94
CA THR A 249 -15.12 7.81 -18.64
C THR A 249 -16.26 7.34 -17.74
N LEU A 250 -17.24 8.21 -17.52
CA LEU A 250 -18.48 7.89 -16.80
C LEU A 250 -19.67 7.99 -17.75
N LYS A 251 -20.64 7.09 -17.62
CA LYS A 251 -21.95 7.25 -18.25
C LYS A 251 -22.62 8.53 -17.71
N ALA A 252 -23.08 9.39 -18.61
CA ALA A 252 -23.74 10.63 -18.22
C ALA A 252 -25.14 10.36 -17.65
N VAL A 253 -25.52 11.12 -16.63
CA VAL A 253 -26.92 11.21 -16.17
C VAL A 253 -27.37 12.68 -16.19
N SER A 254 -28.65 12.91 -16.48
CA SER A 254 -29.17 14.28 -16.46
C SER A 254 -29.24 14.81 -15.02
N ARG A 255 -29.29 16.13 -14.88
CA ARG A 255 -29.47 16.76 -13.57
C ARG A 255 -30.78 16.33 -12.93
N GLU A 256 -31.84 16.25 -13.73
CA GLU A 256 -33.17 15.80 -13.29
C GLU A 256 -33.16 14.34 -12.84
N TRP A 257 -32.37 13.48 -13.49
CA TRP A 257 -32.21 12.09 -13.06
C TRP A 257 -31.56 12.02 -11.67
N ALA A 258 -30.51 12.82 -11.42
CA ALA A 258 -29.82 12.85 -10.13
C ALA A 258 -30.70 13.41 -8.99
N ASP A 259 -31.47 14.48 -9.27
CA ASP A 259 -32.45 15.03 -8.33
C ASP A 259 -33.52 13.99 -7.96
N ALA A 260 -34.03 13.26 -8.97
CA ALA A 260 -35.00 12.20 -8.78
C ALA A 260 -34.42 10.99 -8.02
N TYR A 261 -33.15 10.63 -8.27
CA TYR A 261 -32.45 9.55 -7.57
C TYR A 261 -32.29 9.87 -6.09
N THR A 262 -31.83 11.08 -5.76
CA THR A 262 -31.64 11.53 -4.38
C THR A 262 -32.96 11.57 -3.61
N THR A 263 -34.02 12.08 -4.26
CA THR A 263 -35.39 12.06 -3.72
C THR A 263 -35.85 10.62 -3.44
N ALA A 264 -35.67 9.71 -4.40
CA ALA A 264 -36.09 8.33 -4.26
C ALA A 264 -35.29 7.60 -3.17
N LEU A 265 -33.98 7.85 -3.05
CA LEU A 265 -33.14 7.27 -2.01
C LEU A 265 -33.56 7.74 -0.62
N HIS A 266 -33.82 9.04 -0.46
CA HIS A 266 -34.36 9.59 0.79
C HIS A 266 -35.67 8.90 1.18
N GLN A 267 -36.62 8.78 0.23
CA GLN A 267 -37.91 8.13 0.48
C GLN A 267 -37.77 6.61 0.74
N ALA A 268 -36.83 5.95 0.11
CA ALA A 268 -36.56 4.53 0.33
C ALA A 268 -36.01 4.28 1.74
N ILE A 269 -35.11 5.14 2.22
CA ILE A 269 -34.59 5.10 3.59
C ILE A 269 -35.70 5.39 4.61
N GLU A 270 -36.56 6.39 4.33
CA GLU A 270 -37.72 6.73 5.17
C GLU A 270 -38.76 5.60 5.26
N GLY A 271 -39.03 4.95 4.13
CA GLY A 271 -39.98 3.83 4.04
C GLY A 271 -39.41 2.48 4.47
N ALA A 272 -38.14 2.40 4.85
CA ALA A 272 -37.50 1.15 5.21
C ALA A 272 -38.10 0.61 6.53
N PRO A 273 -38.67 -0.62 6.54
CA PRO A 273 -39.38 -1.15 7.69
C PRO A 273 -38.43 -1.48 8.85
N LEU A 274 -38.86 -1.16 10.08
CA LEU A 274 -38.20 -1.57 11.32
C LEU A 274 -39.00 -2.67 12.03
N GLU A 275 -38.40 -3.84 12.28
CA GLU A 275 -38.94 -4.87 13.18
C GLU A 275 -38.00 -5.07 14.37
N GLU A 276 -38.56 -5.14 15.58
CA GLU A 276 -37.81 -5.26 16.86
C GLU A 276 -36.70 -4.21 17.06
N GLY A 277 -36.81 -3.06 16.38
CA GLY A 277 -35.81 -1.99 16.40
C GLY A 277 -34.65 -2.20 15.42
N GLY A 278 -34.69 -3.20 14.53
CA GLY A 278 -33.75 -3.38 13.43
C GLY A 278 -34.37 -3.10 12.05
N LEU A 279 -33.60 -2.57 11.11
CA LEU A 279 -34.05 -2.42 9.71
C LEU A 279 -34.21 -3.80 9.04
N ILE A 280 -35.40 -4.10 8.51
CA ILE A 280 -35.64 -5.36 7.80
C ILE A 280 -35.19 -5.25 6.35
N ARG A 281 -34.24 -6.11 5.99
CA ARG A 281 -34.10 -6.96 4.78
C ARG A 281 -32.61 -7.25 4.61
N SER A 282 -32.09 -8.46 4.60
CA SER A 282 -32.60 -9.84 4.55
C SER A 282 -31.95 -10.71 5.65
N SER A 283 -32.44 -11.93 5.86
CA SER A 283 -31.79 -12.95 6.71
C SER A 283 -30.40 -13.41 6.24
N GLU A 284 -29.87 -12.81 5.16
CA GLU A 284 -28.56 -13.05 4.56
C GLU A 284 -27.67 -11.78 4.54
N GLY A 285 -28.14 -10.66 5.11
CA GLY A 285 -27.40 -9.40 5.12
C GLY A 285 -26.09 -9.49 5.90
N VAL A 286 -25.03 -8.86 5.39
CA VAL A 286 -23.70 -8.81 6.01
C VAL A 286 -23.63 -7.71 7.07
N VAL A 287 -24.70 -6.95 7.29
CA VAL A 287 -24.76 -5.87 8.30
C VAL A 287 -26.13 -5.85 8.98
N SER A 288 -26.14 -5.72 10.30
CA SER A 288 -27.32 -5.40 11.10
C SER A 288 -27.37 -3.90 11.37
N VAL A 289 -28.53 -3.27 11.20
CA VAL A 289 -28.74 -1.86 11.55
C VAL A 289 -29.86 -1.77 12.58
N ARG A 290 -29.53 -1.27 13.77
CA ARG A 290 -30.45 -1.19 14.91
C ARG A 290 -30.68 0.24 15.35
N LEU A 291 -31.94 0.66 15.42
CA LEU A 291 -32.36 1.90 16.06
C LEU A 291 -32.21 1.78 17.58
N LEU A 292 -31.30 2.55 18.15
CA LEU A 292 -31.04 2.62 19.58
C LEU A 292 -31.92 3.65 20.30
N LYS A 293 -32.21 4.78 19.63
CA LYS A 293 -32.95 5.90 20.22
C LYS A 293 -33.62 6.74 19.14
N GLY A 294 -34.76 7.36 19.48
CA GLY A 294 -35.47 8.31 18.63
C GLY A 294 -36.52 7.65 17.75
N GLU A 295 -37.13 8.44 16.88
CA GLU A 295 -38.00 7.94 15.82
C GLU A 295 -37.14 7.62 14.60
N HIS A 296 -37.55 6.65 13.78
CA HIS A 296 -36.84 6.32 12.53
C HIS A 296 -36.60 7.60 11.73
N ILE A 297 -35.33 7.86 11.35
CA ILE A 297 -34.77 8.96 10.58
C ILE A 297 -35.14 10.37 11.07
N GLY A 298 -35.83 10.48 12.21
CA GLY A 298 -36.13 11.76 12.80
C GLY A 298 -34.85 12.44 13.34
N PRO A 299 -34.81 13.77 13.41
CA PRO A 299 -33.74 14.47 14.11
C PRO A 299 -33.53 13.93 15.53
N GLY A 300 -32.29 13.54 15.85
CA GLY A 300 -31.90 12.89 17.10
C GLY A 300 -32.04 11.36 17.11
N ALA A 301 -32.44 10.74 16.00
CA ALA A 301 -32.40 9.29 15.83
C ALA A 301 -30.96 8.77 15.93
N ARG A 302 -30.76 7.66 16.64
CA ARG A 302 -29.46 7.02 16.82
C ARG A 302 -29.54 5.57 16.40
N TYR A 303 -28.67 5.18 15.50
CA TYR A 303 -28.51 3.83 15.00
C TYR A 303 -27.17 3.25 15.40
N ARG A 304 -27.11 1.92 15.45
CA ARG A 304 -25.88 1.16 15.46
C ARG A 304 -25.87 0.21 14.28
N ILE A 305 -24.77 0.22 13.54
CA ILE A 305 -24.53 -0.60 12.37
C ILE A 305 -23.45 -1.63 12.76
N GLU A 306 -23.79 -2.91 12.82
CA GLU A 306 -22.86 -3.98 13.22
C GLU A 306 -22.69 -4.97 12.05
N PRO A 307 -21.47 -5.24 11.57
CA PRO A 307 -21.25 -6.23 10.51
C PRO A 307 -21.49 -7.67 11.02
N ILE A 308 -21.80 -8.57 10.09
CA ILE A 308 -22.09 -9.98 10.30
C ILE A 308 -21.11 -10.80 9.42
N PRO A 309 -20.20 -11.60 9.99
CA PRO A 309 -20.05 -11.90 11.42
C PRO A 309 -19.42 -10.75 12.21
N GLU A 310 -19.81 -10.66 13.49
CA GLU A 310 -19.47 -9.59 14.46
C GLU A 310 -17.94 -9.36 14.62
N ASP A 311 -17.12 -10.32 14.22
CA ASP A 311 -15.65 -10.27 14.38
C ASP A 311 -14.91 -9.56 13.22
N SER A 312 -15.61 -8.99 12.23
CA SER A 312 -14.97 -8.55 10.98
C SER A 312 -14.61 -7.06 10.92
N VAL A 313 -15.42 -6.18 11.50
CA VAL A 313 -15.23 -4.70 11.52
C VAL A 313 -15.87 -4.12 12.79
N GLU A 314 -15.32 -3.03 13.32
CA GLU A 314 -15.93 -2.31 14.45
C GLU A 314 -17.33 -1.78 14.09
N PRO A 315 -18.28 -1.83 15.03
CA PRO A 315 -19.62 -1.29 14.79
C PRO A 315 -19.56 0.23 14.59
N LEU A 316 -20.58 0.79 13.97
CA LEU A 316 -20.67 2.23 13.69
C LEU A 316 -21.94 2.81 14.33
N ASP A 317 -21.78 3.79 15.23
CA ASP A 317 -22.89 4.55 15.79
C ASP A 317 -23.20 5.73 14.88
N VAL A 318 -24.45 5.84 14.41
CA VAL A 318 -24.91 6.89 13.49
C VAL A 318 -25.98 7.73 14.18
N ASN A 319 -25.85 9.06 14.14
CA ASN A 319 -26.78 10.03 14.68
C ASN A 319 -27.34 10.90 13.54
N VAL A 320 -28.66 10.92 13.42
CA VAL A 320 -29.34 11.80 12.45
C VAL A 320 -29.50 13.17 13.07
N VAL A 321 -28.86 14.18 12.49
CA VAL A 321 -28.94 15.58 12.95
C VAL A 321 -30.10 16.30 12.29
N ALA A 322 -30.24 16.11 10.98
CA ALA A 322 -31.32 16.67 10.18
C ALA A 322 -31.71 15.67 9.08
N TRP A 323 -33.00 15.62 8.76
CA TRP A 323 -33.56 14.77 7.72
C TRP A 323 -34.81 15.41 7.15
N GLU A 324 -34.63 16.23 6.12
CA GLU A 324 -35.69 17.05 5.53
C GLU A 324 -35.66 16.92 4.01
N LEU A 325 -36.81 16.60 3.39
CA LEU A 325 -36.88 16.43 1.94
C LEU A 325 -36.48 17.69 1.16
N ASP A 326 -36.92 18.85 1.64
CA ASP A 326 -36.71 20.17 1.03
C ASP A 326 -35.64 21.01 1.76
N GLY A 327 -34.94 20.41 2.73
CA GLY A 327 -33.99 21.08 3.60
C GLY A 327 -32.74 20.22 3.85
N PRO A 328 -31.91 20.61 4.83
CA PRO A 328 -30.64 19.93 5.07
C PRO A 328 -30.87 18.50 5.59
N ASN A 329 -30.05 17.57 5.11
CA ASN A 329 -29.96 16.22 5.62
C ASN A 329 -28.52 16.00 6.10
N ARG A 330 -28.34 15.77 7.40
CA ARG A 330 -27.03 15.60 8.01
C ARG A 330 -27.04 14.37 8.90
N VAL A 331 -26.10 13.47 8.65
CA VAL A 331 -25.83 12.31 9.50
C VAL A 331 -24.41 12.42 10.03
N GLU A 332 -24.28 12.19 11.33
CA GLU A 332 -22.99 12.09 12.02
C GLU A 332 -22.75 10.63 12.36
N PHE A 333 -21.53 10.16 12.26
CA PHE A 333 -21.17 8.79 12.59
C PHE A 333 -19.89 8.75 13.40
N LYS A 334 -19.75 7.70 14.20
CA LYS A 334 -18.55 7.45 14.99
C LYS A 334 -18.38 5.97 15.30
N THR A 335 -17.14 5.52 15.40
CA THR A 335 -16.84 4.18 15.91
C THR A 335 -16.89 4.18 17.45
N PRO A 336 -16.98 2.99 18.09
CA PRO A 336 -16.72 2.84 19.51
C PRO A 336 -15.42 3.52 19.91
N ASP A 337 -15.40 4.02 21.14
CA ASP A 337 -14.26 4.75 21.73
C ASP A 337 -13.87 6.04 20.98
N ASP A 338 -14.72 6.51 20.05
CA ASP A 338 -14.53 7.74 19.26
C ASP A 338 -13.22 7.73 18.44
N ALA A 339 -12.71 6.54 18.08
CA ALA A 339 -11.49 6.37 17.30
C ALA A 339 -11.59 6.94 15.87
N GLN A 340 -12.81 6.93 15.32
CA GLN A 340 -13.19 7.63 14.10
C GLN A 340 -14.51 8.35 14.33
N THR A 341 -14.60 9.57 13.82
CA THR A 341 -15.81 10.39 13.79
C THR A 341 -15.96 10.99 12.41
N GLY A 342 -17.18 11.27 11.97
CA GLY A 342 -17.39 11.89 10.69
C GLY A 342 -18.84 12.29 10.48
N TRP A 343 -19.09 12.93 9.35
CA TRP A 343 -20.42 13.33 8.97
C TRP A 343 -20.56 13.44 7.45
N VAL A 344 -21.78 13.31 6.98
CA VAL A 344 -22.18 13.58 5.59
C VAL A 344 -23.39 14.50 5.63
N GLU A 345 -23.39 15.51 4.75
CA GLU A 345 -24.44 16.50 4.64
C GLU A 345 -24.81 16.76 3.18
N ILE A 346 -26.10 16.85 2.91
CA ILE A 346 -26.65 17.43 1.67
C ILE A 346 -27.62 18.54 2.05
N ASP A 347 -27.66 19.60 1.25
CA ASP A 347 -28.49 20.78 1.49
C ASP A 347 -29.98 20.56 1.20
N SER A 348 -30.31 19.62 0.32
CA SER A 348 -31.68 19.20 -0.01
C SER A 348 -31.68 17.82 -0.66
N ALA A 349 -32.62 16.94 -0.29
CA ALA A 349 -32.80 15.67 -1.01
C ALA A 349 -33.56 15.83 -2.33
N ARG A 350 -34.44 16.83 -2.44
CA ARG A 350 -35.19 17.11 -3.67
C ARG A 350 -34.35 17.78 -4.75
N LYS A 351 -33.50 18.72 -4.36
CA LYS A 351 -32.66 19.48 -5.29
C LYS A 351 -31.28 19.75 -4.65
N PRO A 352 -30.43 18.72 -4.52
CA PRO A 352 -29.13 18.85 -3.86
C PRO A 352 -28.22 19.79 -4.65
N THR A 353 -27.79 20.91 -4.09
CA THR A 353 -26.81 21.78 -4.74
C THR A 353 -25.39 21.48 -4.26
N VAL A 354 -25.23 21.06 -3.01
CA VAL A 354 -23.93 20.79 -2.40
C VAL A 354 -23.98 19.51 -1.57
N VAL A 355 -22.95 18.68 -1.72
CA VAL A 355 -22.69 17.53 -0.84
C VAL A 355 -21.40 17.81 -0.08
N ARG A 356 -21.41 17.61 1.23
CA ARG A 356 -20.23 17.75 2.09
C ARG A 356 -20.03 16.49 2.92
N ALA A 357 -18.79 16.16 3.17
CA ALA A 357 -18.44 15.09 4.10
C ALA A 357 -17.17 15.45 4.85
N ALA A 358 -17.07 15.00 6.09
CA ALA A 358 -15.83 15.00 6.82
C ALA A 358 -15.63 13.69 7.58
N LEU A 359 -14.37 13.34 7.78
CA LEU A 359 -13.93 12.18 8.55
C LEU A 359 -12.73 12.62 9.38
N ALA A 360 -12.67 12.25 10.65
CA ALA A 360 -11.55 12.50 11.53
C ALA A 360 -11.30 11.27 12.40
N GLY A 361 -10.04 10.83 12.48
CA GLY A 361 -9.62 9.72 13.33
C GLY A 361 -8.59 8.81 12.66
N GLY A 362 -8.46 7.58 13.15
CA GLY A 362 -7.51 6.62 12.59
C GLY A 362 -7.95 6.12 11.21
N LEU A 363 -7.06 6.06 10.23
CA LEU A 363 -7.28 5.46 8.91
C LEU A 363 -6.12 4.51 8.62
N GLU A 364 -6.33 3.34 8.03
CA GLU A 364 -5.30 2.30 7.80
C GLU A 364 -3.87 2.87 7.60
N GLY A 365 -2.99 2.67 8.59
CA GLY A 365 -1.60 3.17 8.58
C GLY A 365 -1.38 4.55 9.24
N PHE A 366 -2.42 5.22 9.70
CA PHE A 366 -2.41 6.55 10.31
C PHE A 366 -3.36 6.56 11.52
N THR A 367 -2.92 7.09 12.65
CA THR A 367 -3.80 7.12 13.84
C THR A 367 -4.64 8.40 13.93
N GLN A 368 -4.22 9.48 13.27
CA GLN A 368 -4.99 10.70 13.11
C GLN A 368 -4.92 11.22 11.67
N VAL A 369 -6.07 11.18 11.00
CA VAL A 369 -6.30 11.82 9.71
C VAL A 369 -7.60 12.58 9.80
N SER A 370 -7.61 13.83 9.33
CA SER A 370 -8.84 14.56 9.07
C SER A 370 -9.01 14.78 7.58
N CYS A 371 -10.09 14.25 7.02
CA CYS A 371 -10.49 14.46 5.64
C CYS A 371 -11.74 15.33 5.58
N GLU A 372 -11.77 16.29 4.68
CA GLU A 372 -12.95 17.08 4.35
C GLU A 372 -13.15 17.06 2.83
N ALA A 373 -14.39 16.88 2.38
CA ALA A 373 -14.75 16.88 0.98
C ALA A 373 -16.01 17.72 0.75
N GLU A 374 -16.00 18.49 -0.34
CA GLU A 374 -17.15 19.25 -0.83
C GLU A 374 -17.32 18.97 -2.33
N MET A 375 -18.56 18.73 -2.74
CA MET A 375 -18.97 18.59 -4.14
C MET A 375 -20.07 19.59 -4.44
N ASP A 376 -19.80 20.50 -5.37
CA ASP A 376 -20.78 21.44 -5.92
C ASP A 376 -21.43 20.80 -7.15
N LEU A 377 -22.68 20.39 -6.97
CA LEU A 377 -23.43 19.70 -8.01
C LEU A 377 -23.87 20.66 -9.12
N GLU A 378 -24.13 21.92 -8.83
CA GLU A 378 -24.45 22.90 -9.88
C GLU A 378 -23.23 23.08 -10.81
N ARG A 379 -22.02 23.20 -10.24
CA ARG A 379 -20.76 23.22 -11.02
C ARG A 379 -20.53 21.93 -11.78
N TRP A 380 -20.81 20.76 -11.19
CA TRP A 380 -20.67 19.47 -11.85
C TRP A 380 -21.47 19.40 -13.16
N TRP A 381 -22.74 19.82 -13.15
CA TRP A 381 -23.56 19.82 -14.36
C TRP A 381 -23.24 20.99 -15.30
N ALA A 382 -22.83 22.15 -14.77
CA ALA A 382 -22.36 23.30 -15.54
C ALA A 382 -20.98 23.09 -16.21
N SER A 383 -20.24 22.05 -15.80
CA SER A 383 -18.85 21.77 -16.23
C SER A 383 -17.88 22.90 -15.85
N GLU A 384 -18.03 23.42 -14.62
CA GLU A 384 -17.13 24.40 -14.01
C GLU A 384 -16.12 23.72 -13.09
N ASP A 385 -14.89 24.25 -13.05
CA ASP A 385 -13.76 23.63 -12.34
C ASP A 385 -13.40 24.34 -11.02
N PRO A 386 -13.03 23.61 -9.95
CA PRO A 386 -13.31 22.18 -9.71
C PRO A 386 -14.76 21.97 -9.22
N ALA A 387 -15.33 20.80 -9.53
CA ALA A 387 -16.67 20.42 -9.08
C ALA A 387 -16.65 19.63 -7.77
N LEU A 388 -15.57 18.90 -7.49
CA LEU A 388 -15.31 18.28 -6.19
C LEU A 388 -13.90 18.64 -5.73
N THR A 389 -13.79 18.98 -4.46
CA THR A 389 -12.51 19.15 -3.76
C THR A 389 -12.54 18.35 -2.49
N ALA A 390 -11.49 17.59 -2.22
CA ALA A 390 -11.25 17.00 -0.92
C ALA A 390 -9.84 17.31 -0.44
N THR A 391 -9.69 17.45 0.86
CA THR A 391 -8.41 17.64 1.53
C THR A 391 -8.30 16.60 2.63
N ALA A 392 -7.11 16.07 2.82
CA ALA A 392 -6.78 15.20 3.93
C ALA A 392 -5.55 15.76 4.64
N ASP A 393 -5.62 15.83 5.95
CA ASP A 393 -4.59 16.36 6.81
C ASP A 393 -4.17 15.27 7.79
N SER A 394 -2.87 15.14 7.98
CA SER A 394 -2.28 14.25 8.96
C SER A 394 -1.00 14.87 9.54
N PRO A 395 -0.49 14.37 10.67
CA PRO A 395 0.82 14.78 11.17
C PRO A 395 1.96 14.57 10.15
N LEU A 396 1.80 13.61 9.23
CA LEU A 396 2.78 13.29 8.20
C LEU A 396 2.75 14.24 7.00
N GLY A 397 1.62 14.89 6.74
CA GLY A 397 1.45 15.63 5.50
C GLY A 397 0.01 16.00 5.19
N GLU A 398 -0.12 16.68 4.07
CA GLU A 398 -1.38 17.11 3.49
C GLU A 398 -1.57 16.41 2.15
N ALA A 399 -2.80 16.04 1.84
CA ALA A 399 -3.19 15.56 0.54
C ALA A 399 -4.40 16.34 0.04
N GLY A 400 -4.47 16.54 -1.26
CA GLY A 400 -5.58 17.19 -1.94
C GLY A 400 -6.09 16.32 -3.08
N LEU A 401 -7.39 16.29 -3.28
CA LEU A 401 -8.07 15.64 -4.40
C LEU A 401 -8.96 16.67 -5.07
N THR A 402 -8.88 16.75 -6.40
CA THR A 402 -9.81 17.54 -7.20
C THR A 402 -10.40 16.66 -8.29
N ILE A 403 -11.69 16.80 -8.51
CA ILE A 403 -12.39 16.12 -9.61
C ILE A 403 -13.09 17.18 -10.44
N ARG A 404 -12.91 17.05 -11.75
CA ARG A 404 -13.57 17.88 -12.74
C ARG A 404 -14.12 17.04 -13.87
N ARG A 405 -15.20 17.55 -14.47
CA ARG A 405 -15.94 16.87 -15.52
C ARG A 405 -15.86 17.70 -16.80
N THR A 406 -15.50 17.03 -17.89
CA THR A 406 -15.62 17.54 -19.25
C THR A 406 -16.74 16.75 -19.96
N PRO A 407 -17.77 17.41 -20.52
CA PRO A 407 -18.79 16.73 -21.30
C PRO A 407 -18.17 16.10 -22.55
N ALA A 408 -18.56 14.87 -22.88
CA ALA A 408 -18.22 14.23 -24.15
C ALA A 408 -19.46 14.13 -25.06
N ASP A 409 -19.24 14.17 -26.37
CA ASP A 409 -20.31 14.16 -27.39
C ASP A 409 -21.12 12.84 -27.43
N THR A 410 -20.69 11.81 -26.69
CA THR A 410 -21.18 10.43 -26.76
C THR A 410 -22.24 10.08 -25.72
N GLY A 411 -22.75 11.04 -24.94
CA GLY A 411 -23.59 10.74 -23.77
C GLY A 411 -22.78 10.16 -22.60
N GLU A 412 -21.49 10.44 -22.59
CA GLU A 412 -20.55 10.10 -21.52
C GLU A 412 -19.90 11.38 -20.98
N TRP A 413 -19.29 11.27 -19.82
CA TRP A 413 -18.48 12.29 -19.19
C TRP A 413 -17.05 11.83 -19.16
N THR A 414 -16.15 12.69 -19.58
CA THR A 414 -14.73 12.55 -19.25
C THR A 414 -14.50 13.18 -17.90
N VAL A 415 -14.05 12.40 -16.93
CA VAL A 415 -13.78 12.88 -15.57
C VAL A 415 -12.28 12.84 -15.33
N HIS A 416 -11.71 14.00 -15.03
CA HIS A 416 -10.32 14.13 -14.63
C HIS A 416 -10.24 14.16 -13.11
N ILE A 417 -9.40 13.29 -12.57
CA ILE A 417 -9.18 13.13 -11.14
C ILE A 417 -7.71 13.45 -10.91
N ALA A 418 -7.44 14.47 -10.11
CA ALA A 418 -6.08 14.86 -9.74
C ALA A 418 -5.92 14.77 -8.22
N ALA A 419 -4.90 14.07 -7.77
CA ALA A 419 -4.55 13.96 -6.36
C ALA A 419 -3.13 14.47 -6.12
N THR A 420 -2.89 15.00 -4.94
CA THR A 420 -1.61 15.57 -4.54
C THR A 420 -1.31 15.12 -3.12
N ALA A 421 -0.04 14.87 -2.81
CA ALA A 421 0.41 14.53 -1.46
C ALA A 421 1.74 15.21 -1.17
N GLU A 422 1.81 15.92 -0.05
CA GLU A 422 2.99 16.67 0.39
C GLU A 422 3.29 16.35 1.85
N GLY A 423 4.56 16.08 2.17
CA GLY A 423 4.97 15.82 3.54
C GLY A 423 5.11 17.09 4.37
N ARG A 424 4.94 16.99 5.69
CA ARG A 424 5.25 18.08 6.64
C ARG A 424 6.63 17.91 7.26
N ALA A 425 7.37 19.02 7.38
CA ALA A 425 8.68 19.07 8.03
C ALA A 425 9.63 17.94 7.57
N TRP A 426 10.01 17.02 8.47
CA TRP A 426 10.92 15.91 8.18
C TRP A 426 10.29 14.86 7.22
N ALA A 427 8.95 14.74 7.22
CA ALA A 427 8.22 13.83 6.35
C ALA A 427 8.26 14.25 4.87
N ARG A 428 8.68 15.49 4.54
CA ARG A 428 8.96 15.88 3.14
C ARG A 428 9.98 14.97 2.47
N GLN A 429 11.04 14.64 3.19
CA GLN A 429 12.07 13.75 2.69
C GLN A 429 11.58 12.30 2.61
N LEU A 430 10.67 11.90 3.51
CA LEU A 430 9.97 10.62 3.40
C LEU A 430 9.12 10.57 2.14
N VAL A 431 8.32 11.60 1.88
CA VAL A 431 7.47 11.68 0.68
C VAL A 431 8.33 11.67 -0.59
N ALA A 432 9.47 12.36 -0.60
CA ALA A 432 10.41 12.30 -1.73
C ALA A 432 11.00 10.90 -1.95
N VAL A 433 11.42 10.23 -0.87
CA VAL A 433 11.94 8.85 -0.90
C VAL A 433 10.84 7.87 -1.34
N ALA A 434 9.64 8.00 -0.79
CA ALA A 434 8.48 7.19 -1.13
C ALA A 434 8.03 7.44 -2.57
N GLY A 435 8.02 8.68 -3.03
CA GLY A 435 7.77 9.07 -4.41
C GLY A 435 8.75 8.40 -5.35
N LEU A 436 10.05 8.47 -5.06
CA LEU A 436 11.05 7.82 -5.89
C LEU A 436 10.88 6.30 -5.93
N LEU A 437 10.56 5.63 -4.81
CA LEU A 437 10.45 4.16 -4.78
C LEU A 437 9.09 3.63 -5.25
N ALA A 438 8.05 4.41 -5.04
CA ALA A 438 6.67 3.97 -5.08
C ALA A 438 5.75 4.85 -5.94
N ALA A 439 6.25 5.88 -6.64
CA ALA A 439 5.41 6.69 -7.54
C ALA A 439 4.63 5.82 -8.53
N VAL A 440 5.27 4.84 -9.16
CA VAL A 440 4.59 3.95 -10.12
C VAL A 440 3.51 3.08 -9.46
N PRO A 441 3.79 2.29 -8.39
CA PRO A 441 2.74 1.51 -7.75
C PRO A 441 1.66 2.38 -7.08
N LEU A 442 2.00 3.57 -6.56
CA LEU A 442 1.02 4.52 -6.03
C LEU A 442 0.11 5.06 -7.14
N ASN A 443 0.69 5.48 -8.27
CA ASN A 443 -0.08 5.95 -9.42
C ASN A 443 -0.98 4.84 -9.97
N ARG A 444 -0.47 3.61 -10.12
CA ARG A 444 -1.29 2.47 -10.52
C ARG A 444 -2.42 2.19 -9.53
N SER A 445 -2.14 2.22 -8.22
CA SER A 445 -3.18 2.02 -7.21
C SER A 445 -4.23 3.13 -7.26
N PHE A 446 -3.83 4.37 -7.55
CA PHE A 446 -4.72 5.49 -7.75
C PHE A 446 -5.60 5.31 -8.99
N GLU A 447 -5.02 4.96 -10.13
CA GLU A 447 -5.72 4.61 -11.38
C GLU A 447 -6.73 3.47 -11.15
N GLU A 448 -6.30 2.36 -10.53
CA GLU A 448 -7.14 1.20 -10.22
C GLU A 448 -8.34 1.58 -9.33
N LYS A 449 -8.14 2.45 -8.33
CA LYS A 449 -9.24 2.92 -7.47
C LYS A 449 -10.22 3.81 -8.22
N ALA A 450 -9.71 4.71 -9.05
CA ALA A 450 -10.55 5.57 -9.88
C ALA A 450 -11.34 4.77 -10.93
N ASP A 451 -10.72 3.78 -11.58
CA ASP A 451 -11.37 2.87 -12.51
C ASP A 451 -12.42 1.98 -11.83
N ALA A 452 -12.15 1.52 -10.61
CA ALA A 452 -13.11 0.76 -9.82
C ALA A 452 -14.33 1.62 -9.45
N ALA A 453 -14.12 2.88 -9.06
CA ALA A 453 -15.20 3.82 -8.79
C ALA A 453 -16.03 4.11 -10.05
N ALA A 454 -15.37 4.29 -11.21
CA ALA A 454 -16.04 4.48 -12.50
C ALA A 454 -16.87 3.26 -12.92
N SER A 455 -16.31 2.06 -12.72
CA SER A 455 -17.01 0.79 -13.00
C SER A 455 -18.23 0.64 -12.09
N HIS A 456 -18.11 0.94 -10.79
CA HIS A 456 -19.24 0.91 -9.87
C HIS A 456 -20.34 1.90 -10.28
N TRP A 457 -19.96 3.11 -10.71
CA TRP A 457 -20.91 4.07 -11.28
C TRP A 457 -21.61 3.51 -12.51
N HIS A 458 -20.88 2.92 -13.44
CA HIS A 458 -21.46 2.27 -14.62
C HIS A 458 -22.43 1.16 -14.26
N ASP A 459 -22.10 0.31 -13.30
CA ASP A 459 -23.02 -0.75 -12.85
C ASP A 459 -24.30 -0.16 -12.25
N LEU A 460 -24.19 0.95 -11.52
CA LEU A 460 -25.32 1.65 -10.92
C LEU A 460 -26.24 2.28 -11.97
N VAL A 461 -25.70 2.91 -13.01
CA VAL A 461 -26.48 3.65 -14.02
C VAL A 461 -26.68 2.90 -15.35
N GLY A 462 -26.08 1.73 -15.52
CA GLY A 462 -25.80 1.10 -16.81
C GLY A 462 -26.59 -0.15 -17.20
N GLY A 463 -27.63 -0.54 -16.46
CA GLY A 463 -28.55 -1.59 -16.91
C GLY A 463 -29.08 -1.30 -18.33
N GLY A 464 -29.23 -2.33 -19.16
CA GLY A 464 -29.55 -2.22 -20.60
C GLY A 464 -30.92 -1.61 -20.96
N GLU A 465 -31.72 -1.25 -19.98
CA GLU A 465 -32.88 -0.35 -20.08
C GLU A 465 -32.62 0.82 -19.11
N GLU A 466 -32.98 2.06 -19.46
CA GLU A 466 -32.84 3.23 -18.59
C GLU A 466 -33.35 2.91 -17.18
N ILE A 467 -32.42 2.61 -16.26
CA ILE A 467 -32.75 2.32 -14.87
C ILE A 467 -33.44 3.57 -14.33
N SER A 468 -34.67 3.40 -13.86
CA SER A 468 -35.38 4.51 -13.26
C SER A 468 -34.60 4.99 -12.02
N PRO A 469 -34.57 6.30 -11.72
CA PRO A 469 -33.86 6.81 -10.53
C PRO A 469 -34.26 6.08 -9.25
N LYS A 470 -35.51 5.62 -9.17
CA LYS A 470 -36.04 4.84 -8.06
C LYS A 470 -35.42 3.44 -7.96
N ASP A 471 -35.33 2.72 -9.08
CA ASP A 471 -34.74 1.37 -9.08
C ASP A 471 -33.25 1.42 -8.71
N ALA A 472 -32.54 2.45 -9.16
CA ALA A 472 -31.14 2.69 -8.80
C ALA A 472 -31.00 3.02 -7.30
N ALA A 473 -31.90 3.84 -6.75
CA ALA A 473 -31.94 4.14 -5.32
C ALA A 473 -32.21 2.89 -4.46
N ASP A 474 -33.19 2.07 -4.85
CA ASP A 474 -33.49 0.81 -4.18
C ASP A 474 -32.32 -0.19 -4.28
N ALA A 475 -31.61 -0.22 -5.41
CA ALA A 475 -30.42 -1.05 -5.59
C ALA A 475 -29.24 -0.56 -4.73
N THR A 476 -29.07 0.77 -4.59
CA THR A 476 -28.06 1.37 -3.71
C THR A 476 -28.32 0.98 -2.26
N LEU A 477 -29.56 1.15 -1.79
CA LEU A 477 -29.94 0.78 -0.42
C LEU A 477 -29.73 -0.72 -0.15
N ARG A 478 -30.08 -1.59 -1.12
CA ARG A 478 -29.82 -3.03 -1.02
C ARG A 478 -28.32 -3.33 -0.95
N ALA A 479 -27.52 -2.76 -1.83
CA ALA A 479 -26.07 -2.98 -1.84
C ALA A 479 -25.41 -2.57 -0.51
N LEU A 480 -25.84 -1.45 0.08
CA LEU A 480 -25.36 -0.99 1.39
C LEU A 480 -25.68 -1.98 2.53
N LEU A 481 -26.84 -2.63 2.48
CA LEU A 481 -27.27 -3.60 3.50
C LEU A 481 -26.66 -5.00 3.27
N ASP A 482 -26.54 -5.42 2.01
CA ASP A 482 -26.10 -6.77 1.64
C ASP A 482 -24.57 -6.93 1.66
N HIS A 483 -23.81 -5.86 1.47
CA HIS A 483 -22.34 -5.93 1.38
C HIS A 483 -21.62 -5.14 2.47
N GLY A 484 -22.37 -4.44 3.34
CA GLY A 484 -21.83 -3.33 4.11
C GLY A 484 -21.40 -2.17 3.21
N SER A 485 -20.86 -1.10 3.79
CA SER A 485 -20.29 0.01 3.03
C SER A 485 -19.43 -0.54 1.86
N PRO A 486 -19.55 -0.02 0.63
CA PRO A 486 -18.68 -0.43 -0.45
C PRO A 486 -17.25 -0.28 0.06
N ASP A 487 -16.42 -1.29 -0.18
CA ASP A 487 -15.06 -1.34 0.36
C ASP A 487 -14.16 -0.32 -0.36
N TRP A 488 -14.40 0.97 -0.08
CA TRP A 488 -13.64 2.12 -0.56
C TRP A 488 -12.22 2.12 0.04
N THR A 489 -12.02 1.39 1.15
CA THR A 489 -10.75 1.21 1.87
C THR A 489 -10.04 -0.09 1.49
N GLY A 490 -10.21 -0.61 0.26
CA GLY A 490 -9.68 -1.88 -0.25
C GLY A 490 -8.17 -2.19 -0.07
N GLY A 491 -7.40 -1.36 0.64
CA GLY A 491 -6.08 -1.63 1.20
C GLY A 491 -6.05 -2.93 2.01
N ARG A 492 -7.02 -3.16 2.92
CA ARG A 492 -7.10 -4.40 3.70
C ARG A 492 -7.21 -5.65 2.84
N ARG A 493 -7.96 -5.64 1.73
CA ARG A 493 -8.04 -6.76 0.78
C ARG A 493 -6.82 -6.90 -0.10
N ALA A 494 -6.16 -5.81 -0.51
CA ALA A 494 -4.95 -5.90 -1.32
C ALA A 494 -3.76 -6.43 -0.52
N LEU A 495 -3.59 -5.95 0.71
CA LEU A 495 -2.55 -6.41 1.64
C LEU A 495 -2.86 -7.80 2.18
N SER A 496 -4.11 -8.12 2.56
CA SER A 496 -4.47 -9.50 2.93
C SER A 496 -4.42 -10.47 1.75
N ARG A 497 -4.63 -10.05 0.49
CA ARG A 497 -4.39 -10.91 -0.68
C ARG A 497 -2.91 -11.11 -0.96
N LEU A 498 -2.06 -10.11 -0.71
CA LEU A 498 -0.60 -10.24 -0.79
C LEU A 498 -0.07 -11.16 0.31
N ASP A 499 -0.54 -10.97 1.53
CA ASP A 499 -0.18 -11.78 2.69
C ASP A 499 -0.73 -13.21 2.57
N ALA A 500 -2.01 -13.39 2.18
CA ALA A 500 -2.58 -14.70 1.91
C ALA A 500 -1.89 -15.40 0.71
N ARG A 501 -1.47 -14.67 -0.33
CA ARG A 501 -0.68 -15.26 -1.44
C ARG A 501 0.72 -15.65 -0.99
N LEU A 502 1.37 -14.87 -0.13
CA LEU A 502 2.69 -15.17 0.42
C LEU A 502 2.62 -16.36 1.39
N SER A 503 1.64 -16.36 2.29
CA SER A 503 1.34 -17.45 3.22
C SER A 503 0.92 -18.73 2.50
N GLN A 504 0.08 -18.65 1.46
CA GLN A 504 -0.26 -19.80 0.61
C GLN A 504 0.95 -20.31 -0.19
N ARG A 505 1.80 -19.43 -0.73
CA ARG A 505 3.05 -19.82 -1.42
C ARG A 505 4.05 -20.47 -0.47
N LEU A 506 4.16 -19.98 0.77
CA LEU A 506 4.98 -20.56 1.83
C LEU A 506 4.44 -21.91 2.28
N ALA A 507 3.14 -22.03 2.55
CA ALA A 507 2.48 -23.29 2.90
C ALA A 507 2.58 -24.33 1.77
N GLU A 508 2.45 -23.92 0.49
CA GLU A 508 2.69 -24.81 -0.66
C GLU A 508 4.16 -25.24 -0.81
N LEU A 509 5.12 -24.43 -0.37
CA LEU A 509 6.53 -24.79 -0.34
C LEU A 509 6.84 -25.73 0.84
N GLU A 510 6.19 -25.55 1.98
CA GLU A 510 6.31 -26.42 3.16
C GLU A 510 5.67 -27.79 2.92
N ALA A 511 4.46 -27.84 2.35
CA ALA A 511 3.76 -29.09 2.01
C ALA A 511 4.46 -29.91 0.90
N ARG A 512 5.36 -29.29 0.13
CA ARG A 512 6.16 -29.96 -0.91
C ARG A 512 7.58 -30.33 -0.45
N THR A 513 7.97 -29.93 0.76
CA THR A 513 9.29 -30.22 1.35
C THR A 513 9.23 -31.11 2.60
N ALA A 514 8.05 -31.32 3.16
CA ALA A 514 7.69 -32.50 3.97
C ALA A 514 7.41 -33.70 3.06
#